data_AF-A0A355A6H9-F1
#
_entry.id   AF-A0A355A6H9-F1
#
_cell.length_a   1.000
_cell.length_b   1.000
_cell.length_c   1.000
_cell.angle_alpha   90.00
_cell.angle_beta   90.00
_cell.angle_gamma   90.00
#
_symmetry.space_group_name_H-M   'P 1'
#
loop_
_entity.id
_entity.type
_entity.pdbx_description
1 polymer ?
#
loop_
_entity_poly.entity_id
_entity_poly.type
_entity_poly.pdbx_seq_one_letter_code
_entity_poly.pdbx_strand_id
1 'polypeptide(L)'
;MGIDLGTANILVYVRSKGIMIREPSVVALDKESGKILAVGEEARRMIGRTPGNIIAIRPMKDGVIADYDVTETMLKYFIEKVSPKPRLFRPQVVVCIPSGVTSVEKRAVLEAAMQAGAKNTYLIEEPM
;
A
#
# COMPACT_ATOMS: atom_id res chain seq x y z
N MET A 1 -10.92 -6.30 -6.13
CA MET A 1 -10.14 -5.05 -6.16
C MET A 1 -8.77 -5.44 -6.66
N GLY A 2 -8.25 -4.76 -7.69
CA GLY A 2 -6.86 -4.94 -8.13
C GLY A 2 -5.98 -3.91 -7.46
N ILE A 3 -4.83 -4.31 -6.95
CA ILE A 3 -3.81 -3.42 -6.38
C ILE A 3 -2.50 -3.69 -7.12
N ASP A 4 -1.93 -2.64 -7.67
CA ASP A 4 -0.56 -2.64 -8.16
C ASP A 4 0.29 -1.95 -7.10
N LEU A 5 1.16 -2.73 -6.43
CA LEU A 5 1.98 -2.28 -5.31
C LEU A 5 3.37 -1.85 -5.79
N GLY A 6 3.40 -0.85 -6.66
CA GLY A 6 4.65 -0.36 -7.25
C GLY A 6 5.56 0.35 -6.25
N THR A 7 6.87 0.29 -6.52
CA THR A 7 7.92 0.99 -5.74
C THR A 7 7.69 2.50 -5.66
N ALA A 8 7.21 3.11 -6.76
CA ALA A 8 7.02 4.55 -6.85
C ALA A 8 5.56 4.98 -6.60
N ASN A 9 4.61 4.22 -7.14
CA ASN A 9 3.18 4.55 -7.09
C ASN A 9 2.37 3.29 -6.84
N ILE A 10 1.23 3.48 -6.17
CA ILE A 10 0.22 2.46 -5.98
C ILE A 10 -1.01 2.80 -6.81
N LEU A 11 -1.56 1.79 -7.47
CA LEU A 11 -2.81 1.90 -8.19
C LEU A 11 -3.84 0.96 -7.59
N VAL A 12 -5.06 1.46 -7.39
CA VAL A 12 -6.19 0.65 -6.94
C VAL A 12 -7.27 0.68 -7.99
N TYR A 13 -7.57 -0.49 -8.55
CA TYR A 13 -8.66 -0.72 -9.49
C TYR A 13 -9.85 -1.37 -8.79
N VAL A 14 -11.04 -0.83 -9.03
CA VAL A 14 -12.30 -1.43 -8.58
C VAL A 14 -13.13 -1.81 -9.80
N ARG A 15 -13.55 -3.08 -9.84
CA ARG A 15 -14.48 -3.59 -10.85
C ARG A 15 -15.70 -2.66 -10.90
N SER A 16 -16.11 -2.31 -12.11
CA SER A 16 -17.18 -1.34 -12.44
C SER A 16 -16.92 0.14 -12.12
N LYS A 17 -15.83 0.50 -11.43
CA LYS A 17 -15.45 1.91 -11.19
C LYS A 17 -14.17 2.35 -11.90
N GLY A 18 -13.33 1.41 -12.33
CA GLY A 18 -12.04 1.72 -12.96
C GLY A 18 -10.94 1.97 -11.93
N ILE A 19 -9.94 2.76 -12.31
CA ILE A 19 -8.83 3.16 -11.44
C ILE A 19 -9.34 4.22 -10.46
N MET A 20 -9.41 3.87 -9.19
CA MET A 20 -9.88 4.74 -8.11
C MET A 20 -8.74 5.46 -7.39
N ILE A 21 -7.55 4.86 -7.36
CA ILE A 21 -6.34 5.43 -6.75
C ILE A 21 -5.21 5.35 -7.77
N ARG A 22 -4.45 6.43 -7.85
CA ARG A 22 -3.15 6.53 -8.52
C ARG A 22 -2.32 7.53 -7.72
N GLU A 23 -1.66 7.05 -6.68
CA GLU A 23 -0.95 7.89 -5.71
C GLU A 23 0.47 7.38 -5.45
N PRO A 24 1.39 8.23 -4.96
CA PRO A 24 2.73 7.82 -4.58
C PRO A 24 2.74 6.74 -3.49
N SER A 25 3.65 5.77 -3.60
CA SER A 25 3.86 4.75 -2.55
C SER A 25 4.73 5.32 -1.42
N VAL A 26 4.18 6.30 -0.68
CA VAL A 26 4.91 7.00 0.38
C VAL A 26 4.03 7.26 1.59
N VAL A 27 4.64 7.18 2.77
CA VAL A 27 4.00 7.41 4.07
C VAL A 27 4.82 8.45 4.82
N ALA A 28 4.17 9.46 5.38
CA ALA A 28 4.82 10.44 6.24
C ALA A 28 4.50 10.11 7.70
N LEU A 29 5.52 10.06 8.55
CA LEU A 29 5.36 9.79 9.98
C LEU A 29 6.20 10.74 10.82
N ASP A 30 5.75 10.96 12.04
CA ASP A 30 6.52 11.65 13.07
C ASP A 30 7.57 10.67 13.64
N LYS A 31 8.85 11.07 13.57
CA LYS A 31 10.01 10.23 13.89
C LYS A 31 10.07 9.86 15.37
N GLU A 32 9.56 10.70 16.27
CA GLU A 32 9.63 10.47 17.71
C GLU A 32 8.52 9.54 18.18
N SER A 33 7.29 9.79 17.73
CA SER A 33 6.12 9.02 18.14
C SER A 33 5.83 7.80 17.26
N GLY A 34 6.42 7.72 16.06
CA GLY A 34 6.08 6.73 15.04
C GLY A 34 4.69 6.94 14.42
N LYS A 35 4.00 8.04 14.77
CA LYS A 35 2.62 8.28 14.32
C LYS A 35 2.60 8.62 12.84
N ILE A 36 1.75 7.92 12.09
CA ILE A 36 1.50 8.23 10.68
C ILE A 36 0.68 9.53 10.59
N LEU A 37 1.20 10.46 9.80
CA LEU A 37 0.65 11.79 9.58
C LEU A 37 -0.11 11.86 8.26
N ALA A 38 0.40 11.19 7.22
CA ALA A 38 -0.20 11.18 5.90
C ALA A 38 0.25 9.96 5.10
N VAL A 39 -0.50 9.63 4.06
CA VAL A 39 -0.19 8.58 3.07
C VAL A 39 -0.41 9.16 1.67
N GLY A 40 0.33 8.67 0.68
CA GLY A 40 0.11 9.00 -0.72
C GLY A 40 0.50 10.42 -1.07
N GLU A 41 -0.39 11.14 -1.74
CA GLU A 41 -0.12 12.51 -2.20
C GLU A 41 0.14 13.49 -1.06
N GLU A 42 -0.57 13.34 0.05
CA GLU A 42 -0.39 14.19 1.23
C GLU A 42 1.01 13.99 1.84
N ALA A 43 1.44 12.74 1.95
CA ALA A 43 2.79 12.40 2.41
C ALA A 43 3.88 12.92 1.45
N ARG A 44 3.66 12.81 0.13
CA ARG A 44 4.59 13.35 -0.87
C ARG A 44 4.76 14.85 -0.74
N ARG A 45 3.69 15.60 -0.46
CA ARG A 45 3.75 17.07 -0.29
C ARG A 45 4.53 17.48 0.95
N MET A 46 4.65 16.62 1.95
CA MET A 46 5.43 16.89 3.17
C MET A 46 6.94 16.79 2.93
N ILE A 47 7.39 16.06 1.90
CA ILE A 47 8.82 15.87 1.60
C ILE A 47 9.52 17.21 1.40
N GLY A 48 10.51 17.51 2.25
CA GLY A 48 11.30 18.73 2.20
C GLY A 48 10.54 20.00 2.58
N ARG A 49 9.31 19.88 3.12
CA ARG A 49 8.45 21.02 3.49
C ARG A 49 7.98 20.99 4.95
N THR A 50 8.21 19.88 5.65
CA THR A 50 7.89 19.72 7.07
C THR A 50 9.13 19.83 7.96
N PRO A 51 8.96 20.15 9.26
CA PRO A 51 10.07 20.17 10.21
C PRO A 51 10.81 18.82 10.29
N GLY A 52 12.07 18.85 10.72
CA GLY A 52 12.99 17.69 10.65
C GLY A 52 12.60 16.45 11.46
N ASN A 53 11.58 16.53 12.32
CA ASN A 53 10.99 15.38 13.01
C ASN A 53 10.01 14.59 12.14
N ILE A 54 9.60 15.09 10.97
CA ILE A 54 8.73 14.36 10.04
C ILE A 54 9.58 13.71 8.96
N ILE A 55 9.44 12.39 8.81
CA ILE A 55 10.13 11.61 7.80
C ILE A 55 9.14 10.99 6.82
N ALA A 56 9.54 10.92 5.55
CA ALA A 56 8.78 10.23 4.51
C ALA A 56 9.47 8.90 4.18
N ILE A 57 8.72 7.82 4.25
CA ILE A 57 9.17 6.45 4.02
C ILE A 57 8.50 5.92 2.75
N ARG A 58 9.29 5.31 1.87
CA ARG A 58 8.79 4.46 0.79
C ARG A 58 8.90 3.01 1.26
N PRO A 59 7.78 2.34 1.55
CA PRO A 59 7.84 1.03 2.19
C PRO A 59 8.04 -0.12 1.18
N MET A 60 8.02 0.21 -0.12
CA MET A 60 8.32 -0.69 -1.23
C MET A 60 9.70 -0.37 -1.81
N LYS A 61 10.46 -1.39 -2.17
CA LYS A 61 11.74 -1.28 -2.88
C LYS A 61 11.84 -2.39 -3.91
N ASP A 62 12.18 -2.06 -5.15
CA ASP A 62 12.33 -3.05 -6.24
C ASP A 62 11.13 -4.02 -6.37
N GLY A 63 9.91 -3.50 -6.10
CA GLY A 63 8.66 -4.24 -6.14
C GLY A 63 8.43 -5.22 -4.98
N VAL A 64 9.28 -5.19 -3.96
CA VAL A 64 9.12 -5.98 -2.72
C VAL A 64 8.90 -5.08 -1.51
N ILE A 65 8.35 -5.66 -0.45
CA ILE A 65 8.10 -4.97 0.82
C ILE A 65 9.43 -4.80 1.55
N ALA A 66 9.89 -3.55 1.69
CA ALA A 66 11.06 -3.19 2.47
C ALA A 66 10.72 -2.87 3.93
N ASP A 67 9.49 -2.41 4.18
CA ASP A 67 8.97 -2.13 5.52
C ASP A 67 7.54 -2.66 5.62
N TYR A 68 7.35 -3.69 6.42
CA TYR A 68 6.07 -4.40 6.54
C TYR A 68 5.00 -3.53 7.21
N ASP A 69 5.29 -2.93 8.36
CA ASP A 69 4.32 -2.18 9.16
C ASP A 69 3.84 -0.92 8.40
N VAL A 70 4.77 -0.25 7.70
CA VAL A 70 4.45 0.91 6.88
C VAL A 70 3.67 0.48 5.62
N THR A 71 3.98 -0.67 5.01
CA THR A 71 3.22 -1.19 3.87
C THR A 71 1.80 -1.57 4.27
N GLU A 72 1.62 -2.30 5.38
CA GLU A 72 0.30 -2.67 5.89
C GLU A 72 -0.55 -1.42 6.11
N THR A 73 0.02 -0.40 6.78
CA THR A 73 -0.74 0.82 7.05
C THR A 73 -1.08 1.59 5.76
N MET A 74 -0.14 1.66 4.82
CA MET A 74 -0.38 2.25 3.50
C MET A 74 -1.51 1.54 2.76
N LEU A 75 -1.47 0.20 2.71
CA LEU A 75 -2.51 -0.61 2.08
C LEU A 75 -3.86 -0.41 2.77
N LYS A 76 -3.89 -0.39 4.10
CA LYS A 76 -5.10 -0.17 4.88
C LYS A 76 -5.75 1.17 4.54
N TYR A 77 -4.96 2.24 4.50
CA TYR A 77 -5.43 3.56 4.09
C TYR A 77 -6.09 3.53 2.71
N PHE A 78 -5.45 2.93 1.70
CA PHE A 78 -6.00 2.90 0.35
C PHE A 78 -7.22 1.98 0.20
N ILE A 79 -7.25 0.84 0.90
CA ILE A 79 -8.42 -0.05 0.91
C ILE A 79 -9.61 0.66 1.56
N GLU A 80 -9.41 1.31 2.71
CA GLU A 80 -10.46 2.05 3.41
C GLU A 80 -10.96 3.26 2.60
N LYS A 81 -10.04 4.00 1.95
CA LYS A 81 -10.38 5.15 1.09
C LYS A 81 -11.28 4.77 -0.08
N VAL A 82 -11.11 3.57 -0.63
CA VAL A 82 -11.88 3.09 -1.79
C VAL A 82 -13.13 2.28 -1.39
N SER A 83 -13.10 1.64 -0.23
CA SER A 83 -14.17 0.77 0.28
C SER A 83 -14.60 1.14 1.72
N PRO A 84 -15.19 2.34 1.92
CA PRO A 84 -15.51 2.87 3.27
C PRO A 84 -16.72 2.21 3.96
N LYS A 85 -17.38 1.21 3.34
CA LYS A 85 -18.62 0.57 3.84
C LYS A 85 -18.33 -0.43 4.98
N PRO A 86 -19.30 -0.71 5.90
CA PRO A 86 -18.99 -1.27 7.22
C PRO A 86 -18.28 -2.62 7.14
N ARG A 87 -17.42 -2.88 8.14
CA ARG A 87 -16.51 -4.04 8.33
C ARG A 87 -17.09 -5.43 8.00
N LEU A 88 -18.39 -5.56 7.77
CA LEU A 88 -19.08 -6.78 7.40
C LEU A 88 -18.77 -7.25 5.95
N PHE A 89 -18.38 -6.33 5.04
CA PHE A 89 -18.05 -6.67 3.64
C PHE A 89 -16.61 -6.32 3.30
N ARG A 90 -15.68 -7.18 3.73
CA ARG A 90 -14.26 -7.11 3.34
C ARG A 90 -14.09 -7.48 1.84
N PRO A 91 -13.31 -6.72 1.05
CA PRO A 91 -13.16 -6.98 -0.38
C PRO A 91 -12.26 -8.18 -0.66
N GLN A 92 -12.47 -8.85 -1.79
CA GLN A 92 -11.45 -9.72 -2.38
C GLN A 92 -10.44 -8.87 -3.13
N VAL A 93 -9.16 -9.11 -2.87
CA VAL A 93 -8.04 -8.33 -3.40
C VAL A 93 -7.15 -9.22 -4.26
N VAL A 94 -6.72 -8.68 -5.39
CA VAL A 94 -5.70 -9.26 -6.26
C VAL A 94 -4.55 -8.26 -6.29
N VAL A 95 -3.33 -8.70 -5.98
CA VAL A 95 -2.14 -7.85 -5.93
C VAL A 95 -1.16 -8.26 -7.02
N CYS A 96 -0.69 -7.31 -7.81
CA CYS A 96 0.41 -7.54 -8.75
C CYS A 96 1.74 -7.56 -7.99
N ILE A 97 2.61 -8.50 -8.34
CA ILE A 97 3.97 -8.63 -7.80
C ILE A 97 4.96 -8.82 -8.96
N PRO A 98 6.21 -8.35 -8.84
CA PRO A 98 7.23 -8.60 -9.86
C PRO A 98 7.44 -10.09 -10.10
N SER A 99 7.84 -10.46 -11.32
CA SER A 99 8.38 -11.78 -11.59
C SER A 99 9.67 -12.00 -10.80
N GLY A 100 9.90 -13.23 -10.34
CA GLY A 100 11.12 -13.59 -9.61
C GLY A 100 11.15 -13.24 -8.12
N VAL A 101 10.06 -12.71 -7.54
CA VAL A 101 9.98 -12.54 -6.08
C VAL A 101 10.02 -13.88 -5.34
N THR A 102 10.70 -13.90 -4.20
CA THR A 102 10.85 -15.06 -3.33
C THR A 102 9.52 -15.44 -2.66
N SER A 103 9.42 -16.67 -2.18
CA SER A 103 8.25 -17.14 -1.43
C SER A 103 8.01 -16.36 -0.13
N VAL A 104 9.05 -15.79 0.49
CA VAL A 104 8.94 -14.93 1.67
C VAL A 104 8.31 -13.59 1.31
N GLU A 105 8.74 -12.97 0.21
CA GLU A 105 8.19 -11.69 -0.26
C GLU A 105 6.73 -11.85 -0.72
N LYS A 106 6.40 -12.92 -1.43
CA LYS A 106 5.00 -13.27 -1.79
C LYS A 106 4.13 -13.37 -0.54
N ARG A 107 4.64 -14.04 0.50
CA ARG A 107 3.92 -14.20 1.77
C ARG A 107 3.71 -12.86 2.48
N ALA A 108 4.73 -12.01 2.51
CA ALA A 108 4.62 -10.67 3.11
C ALA A 108 3.53 -9.83 2.45
N VAL A 109 3.43 -9.86 1.11
CA VAL A 109 2.38 -9.14 0.36
C VAL A 109 0.99 -9.68 0.67
N LEU A 110 0.84 -11.00 0.73
CA LEU A 110 -0.43 -11.64 1.10
C LEU A 110 -0.87 -11.24 2.51
N GLU A 111 0.03 -11.35 3.48
CA GLU A 111 -0.23 -11.03 4.89
C GLU A 111 -0.58 -9.54 5.05
N ALA A 112 0.21 -8.64 4.46
CA ALA A 112 -0.04 -7.20 4.54
C ALA A 112 -1.43 -6.82 3.98
N ALA A 113 -1.82 -7.37 2.83
CA ALA A 113 -3.14 -7.10 2.24
C ALA A 113 -4.30 -7.66 3.08
N MET A 114 -4.12 -8.85 3.67
CA MET A 114 -5.13 -9.46 4.57
C MET A 114 -5.30 -8.63 5.85
N GLN A 115 -4.20 -8.22 6.48
CA GLN A 115 -4.23 -7.37 7.68
C GLN A 115 -4.79 -5.98 7.39
N ALA A 116 -4.49 -5.43 6.20
CA ALA A 116 -5.04 -4.16 5.71
C ALA A 116 -6.56 -4.18 5.46
N GLY A 117 -7.22 -5.33 5.58
CA GLY A 117 -8.69 -5.43 5.54
C GLY A 117 -9.25 -6.28 4.42
N ALA A 118 -8.41 -6.90 3.57
CA ALA A 118 -8.90 -7.85 2.56
C ALA A 118 -9.54 -9.09 3.21
N LYS A 119 -10.53 -9.67 2.51
CA LYS A 119 -11.14 -10.96 2.89
C LYS A 119 -10.26 -12.12 2.44
N ASN A 120 -9.94 -12.13 1.16
CA ASN A 120 -9.02 -13.06 0.50
C ASN A 120 -8.08 -12.22 -0.35
N THR A 121 -6.82 -12.62 -0.42
CA THR A 121 -5.80 -12.01 -1.26
C THR A 121 -5.28 -13.05 -2.25
N TYR A 122 -5.13 -12.65 -3.51
CA TYR A 122 -4.51 -13.44 -4.56
C TYR A 122 -3.35 -12.65 -5.16
N LEU A 123 -2.31 -13.33 -5.61
CA LEU A 123 -1.17 -12.69 -6.28
C LEU A 123 -1.22 -12.97 -7.78
N ILE A 124 -0.83 -12.00 -8.59
CA ILE A 124 -0.57 -12.16 -10.02
C ILE A 124 0.85 -11.67 -10.27
N GLU A 125 1.64 -12.49 -10.97
CA GLU A 125 2.98 -12.10 -11.38
C GLU A 125 2.93 -11.19 -12.61
N GLU A 126 3.71 -10.12 -12.57
CA GLU A 126 3.93 -9.25 -13.72
C GLU A 126 4.76 -9.97 -14.79
N PRO A 127 4.47 -9.75 -16.08
CA PRO A 127 5.27 -10.31 -17.17
C PRO A 127 6.71 -9.79 -17.13
N MET A 128 7.65 -10.66 -17.56
CA MET A 128 9.07 -10.33 -17.74
C MET A 128 9.31 -9.51 -19.00
#